data_AF-A0A3C0BTM7-F1
#
_entry.id   AF-A0A3C0BTM7-F1
#
_cell.length_a   1.000
_cell.length_b   1.000
_cell.length_c   1.000
_cell.angle_alpha   90.00
_cell.angle_beta   90.00
_cell.angle_gamma   90.00
#
_symmetry.space_group_name_H-M   'P 1'
#
loop_
_entity.id
_entity.type
_entity.pdbx_description
1 polymer ?
#
loop_
_entity_poly.entity_id
_entity_poly.type
_entity_poly.pdbx_seq_one_letter_code
_entity_poly.pdbx_strand_id
1 'polypeptide(L)'
;MVMSTTDFADVAIKPPLLFLGALALGCLLTLVIPIGPGLASANGLALATGLALIVTGFALAAVSVRAFQLAGTDVVPGRPSTALVTTGPYKITRNPIYIGFTLVYFGLAIVLTSVWVLLLLIPVLVILQRGVVEREEAYLERKFGGAYRKY
;
A
#
# COMPACT_ATOMS: atom_id res chain seq x y z
N MET A 1 -9.61 -24.59 -22.65
CA MET A 1 -10.76 -24.69 -21.73
C MET A 1 -10.22 -24.83 -20.31
N VAL A 2 -10.16 -23.72 -19.57
CA VAL A 2 -10.41 -23.60 -18.11
C VAL A 2 -10.77 -22.13 -17.89
N MET A 3 -12.05 -21.83 -17.67
CA MET A 3 -12.47 -20.54 -17.13
C MET A 3 -12.03 -20.51 -15.66
N SER A 4 -11.07 -19.66 -15.30
CA SER A 4 -10.81 -19.36 -13.89
C SER A 4 -11.95 -18.49 -13.38
N THR A 5 -13.02 -19.13 -12.89
CA THR A 5 -14.18 -18.52 -12.25
C THR A 5 -13.85 -18.09 -10.82
N THR A 6 -12.88 -17.19 -10.67
CA THR A 6 -12.61 -16.52 -9.39
C THR A 6 -13.03 -15.07 -9.52
N ASP A 7 -14.14 -14.70 -8.85
CA ASP A 7 -14.63 -13.32 -8.80
C ASP A 7 -13.84 -12.48 -7.79
N PHE A 8 -12.51 -12.48 -7.98
CA PHE A 8 -11.58 -11.64 -7.24
C PHE A 8 -10.26 -11.55 -7.98
N ALA A 9 -9.49 -10.50 -7.70
CA ALA A 9 -8.13 -10.37 -8.22
C ALA A 9 -7.23 -11.47 -7.64
N ASP A 10 -6.59 -12.24 -8.52
CA ASP A 10 -5.53 -13.20 -8.15
C ASP A 10 -4.26 -12.42 -7.78
N VAL A 11 -4.25 -11.86 -6.58
CA VAL A 11 -3.13 -11.08 -6.07
C VAL A 11 -2.07 -12.02 -5.50
N ALA A 12 -0.83 -11.90 -5.97
CA ALA A 12 0.26 -12.80 -5.56
C ALA A 12 0.62 -12.67 -4.07
N ILE A 13 0.50 -11.47 -3.51
CA ILE A 13 0.97 -11.14 -2.16
C ILE A 13 0.02 -10.15 -1.51
N LYS A 14 -0.39 -10.41 -0.26
CA LYS A 14 -1.18 -9.45 0.53
C LYS A 14 -0.33 -8.21 0.82
N PRO A 15 -0.75 -6.99 0.41
CA PRO A 15 0.06 -5.79 0.58
C PRO A 15 0.59 -5.58 2.01
N PRO A 16 -0.21 -5.73 3.09
CA PRO A 16 0.32 -5.56 4.45
C PRO A 16 1.49 -6.49 4.77
N LEU A 17 1.48 -7.73 4.28
CA LEU A 17 2.57 -8.69 4.51
C LEU A 17 3.84 -8.30 3.73
N LEU A 18 3.68 -7.76 2.51
CA LEU A 18 4.80 -7.25 1.73
C LEU A 18 5.52 -6.11 2.46
N PHE A 19 4.77 -5.11 2.93
CA PHE A 19 5.32 -3.97 3.66
C PHE A 19 5.94 -4.40 5.00
N LEU A 20 5.26 -5.26 5.78
CA LEU A 20 5.78 -5.75 7.07
C LEU A 20 7.04 -6.62 6.89
N GLY A 21 7.07 -7.48 5.88
CA GLY A 21 8.24 -8.32 5.58
C GLY A 21 9.45 -7.48 5.19
N ALA A 22 9.26 -6.47 4.33
CA ALA A 22 10.32 -5.55 3.96
C ALA A 22 10.80 -4.69 5.14
N LEU A 23 9.89 -4.25 6.01
CA LEU A 23 10.24 -3.49 7.22
C LEU A 23 11.08 -4.35 8.17
N ALA A 24 10.66 -5.59 8.44
CA ALA A 24 11.38 -6.52 9.30
C ALA A 24 12.78 -6.82 8.74
N LEU A 25 12.88 -7.08 7.43
CA LEU A 25 14.15 -7.28 6.75
C LEU A 25 15.05 -6.04 6.83
N GLY A 26 14.51 -4.85 6.59
CA GLY A 26 15.25 -3.59 6.67
C GLY A 26 15.79 -3.30 8.07
N CYS A 27 14.98 -3.56 9.10
CA CYS A 27 15.41 -3.48 10.50
C CYS A 27 16.52 -4.48 10.81
N LEU A 28 16.36 -5.75 10.38
CA LEU A 28 17.39 -6.78 10.55
C LEU A 28 18.71 -6.37 9.86
N LEU A 29 18.65 -5.90 8.61
CA LEU A 29 19.81 -5.43 7.87
C LEU A 29 20.48 -4.22 8.56
N THR A 30 19.69 -3.35 9.19
CA THR A 30 20.22 -2.21 9.96
C THR A 30 20.93 -2.66 11.23
N LEU A 31 20.46 -3.73 11.87
CA LEU A 31 21.12 -4.31 13.05
C LEU A 31 22.42 -5.03 12.69
N VAL A 32 22.46 -5.72 11.55
CA VAL A 32 23.64 -6.50 11.11
C VAL A 32 24.67 -5.62 10.39
N ILE A 33 24.21 -4.66 9.58
CA ILE A 33 25.02 -3.76 8.77
C ILE A 33 24.53 -2.33 9.00
N PRO A 34 24.92 -1.67 10.10
CA PRO A 34 24.45 -0.32 10.39
C PRO A 34 25.01 0.68 9.39
N ILE A 35 24.12 1.23 8.54
CA ILE A 35 24.43 2.34 7.63
C ILE A 35 23.63 3.56 8.08
N GLY A 36 24.35 4.63 8.42
CA GLY A 36 23.76 5.87 8.92
C GLY A 36 23.49 5.85 10.42
N PRO A 37 22.61 6.75 10.92
CA PRO A 37 22.38 6.94 12.36
C PRO A 37 21.82 5.70 13.07
N GLY A 38 21.12 4.82 12.33
CA GLY A 38 20.58 3.57 12.84
C GLY A 38 19.41 3.75 13.82
N LEU A 39 18.89 2.63 14.33
CA LEU A 39 17.65 2.56 15.11
C LEU A 39 17.69 3.33 16.45
N ALA A 40 18.88 3.67 16.94
CA ALA A 40 19.09 4.33 18.23
C ALA A 40 19.29 5.86 18.12
N SER A 41 19.12 6.45 16.94
CA SER A 41 19.39 7.87 16.76
C SER A 41 18.31 8.75 17.40
N ALA A 42 18.73 9.73 18.21
CA ALA A 42 17.85 10.70 18.84
C ALA A 42 17.57 11.91 17.91
N ASN A 43 17.12 11.65 16.67
CA ASN A 43 16.83 12.70 15.70
C ASN A 43 15.37 13.17 15.80
N GLY A 44 15.15 14.25 16.56
CA GLY A 44 13.81 14.80 16.79
C GLY A 44 13.10 15.28 15.51
N LEU A 45 13.84 15.79 14.52
CA LEU A 45 13.25 16.22 13.25
C LEU A 45 12.80 15.01 12.42
N ALA A 46 13.61 13.96 12.36
CA ALA A 46 13.25 12.71 11.71
C ALA A 46 12.03 12.06 12.40
N LEU A 47 11.99 12.09 13.74
CA LEU A 47 10.84 11.61 14.50
C LEU A 47 9.57 12.40 14.15
N ALA A 48 9.61 13.73 14.20
CA ALA A 48 8.45 14.58 13.93
C ALA A 48 7.95 14.42 12.48
N THR A 49 8.86 14.45 11.50
CA THR A 49 8.50 14.31 10.08
C THR A 49 8.00 12.90 9.75
N GLY A 50 8.66 11.86 10.28
CA GLY A 50 8.24 10.48 10.10
C GLY A 50 6.88 10.18 10.74
N LEU A 51 6.61 10.69 11.95
CA LEU A 51 5.31 10.58 12.60
C LEU A 51 4.21 11.32 11.82
N ALA A 52 4.50 12.52 11.30
CA ALA A 52 3.55 13.24 10.46
C ALA A 52 3.16 12.43 9.22
N LEU A 53 4.14 11.83 8.54
CA LEU A 53 3.89 10.95 7.38
C LEU A 53 3.09 9.70 7.75
N ILE A 54 3.38 9.08 8.89
CA ILE A 54 2.63 7.92 9.39
C ILE A 54 1.17 8.29 9.65
N VAL A 55 0.92 9.41 10.36
CA VAL A 55 -0.43 9.88 10.65
C VAL A 55 -1.19 10.20 9.36
N THR A 56 -0.56 10.92 8.43
CA THR A 56 -1.16 11.21 7.11
C THR A 56 -1.46 9.94 6.33
N GLY A 57 -0.55 8.96 6.32
CA GLY A 57 -0.72 7.69 5.63
C GLY A 57 -1.89 6.87 6.20
N PHE A 58 -1.98 6.77 7.53
CA PHE A 58 -3.12 6.12 8.19
C PHE A 58 -4.44 6.85 7.95
N ALA A 59 -4.44 8.19 8.01
CA ALA A 59 -5.63 8.99 7.72
C ALA A 59 -6.12 8.76 6.28
N LEU A 60 -5.21 8.76 5.30
CA LEU A 60 -5.53 8.50 3.89
C LEU A 60 -6.09 7.08 3.71
N ALA A 61 -5.45 6.07 4.32
CA ALA A 61 -5.92 4.69 4.27
C ALA A 61 -7.32 4.57 4.91
N ALA A 62 -7.54 5.18 6.07
CA ALA A 62 -8.82 5.15 6.78
C ALA A 62 -9.95 5.81 5.98
N VAL A 63 -9.71 6.98 5.39
CA VAL A 63 -10.70 7.66 4.52
C VAL A 63 -11.00 6.82 3.29
N SER A 64 -9.99 6.16 2.73
CA SER A 64 -10.16 5.29 1.55
C SER A 64 -10.96 4.02 1.89
N VAL A 65 -10.70 3.40 3.05
CA VAL A 65 -11.50 2.28 3.58
C VAL A 65 -12.94 2.70 3.82
N ARG A 66 -13.16 3.90 4.39
CA ARG A 66 -14.49 4.45 4.63
C ARG A 66 -15.27 4.65 3.33
N ALA A 67 -14.62 5.07 2.25
CA ALA A 67 -15.28 5.23 0.95
C ALA A 67 -15.88 3.90 0.43
N PHE A 68 -15.18 2.78 0.65
CA PHE A 68 -15.67 1.44 0.32
C PHE A 68 -16.81 0.98 1.22
N GLN A 69 -16.70 1.22 2.53
CA GLN A 69 -17.78 0.92 3.48
C GLN A 69 -19.06 1.67 3.12
N LEU A 70 -18.95 2.95 2.76
CA LEU A 70 -20.09 3.77 2.31
C LEU A 70 -20.67 3.30 0.98
N ALA A 71 -19.83 2.74 0.09
CA ALA A 71 -20.27 2.17 -1.18
C ALA A 71 -20.80 0.72 -1.06
N GLY A 72 -20.76 0.12 0.14
CA GLY A 72 -21.24 -1.24 0.37
C GLY A 72 -20.44 -2.33 -0.37
N THR A 73 -19.17 -2.08 -0.66
CA THR A 73 -18.27 -3.05 -1.34
C THR A 73 -17.06 -3.37 -0.46
N ASP A 74 -16.55 -4.59 -0.58
CA ASP A 74 -15.37 -5.05 0.16
C ASP A 74 -14.11 -4.32 -0.30
N VAL A 75 -13.28 -3.90 0.67
CA VAL A 75 -11.93 -3.31 0.45
C VAL A 75 -10.89 -4.38 0.17
N VAL A 76 -11.16 -5.63 0.58
CA VAL A 76 -10.15 -6.67 0.68
C VAL A 76 -9.90 -7.30 -0.70
N PRO A 77 -8.65 -7.30 -1.19
CA PRO A 77 -8.27 -8.07 -2.36
C PRO A 77 -8.56 -9.55 -2.12
N GLY A 78 -9.31 -10.20 -3.00
CA GLY A 78 -9.76 -11.60 -2.79
C GLY A 78 -11.26 -11.75 -2.52
N ARG A 79 -12.03 -10.66 -2.51
CA ARG A 79 -13.50 -10.68 -2.45
C ARG A 79 -14.14 -10.00 -3.67
N PRO A 80 -15.37 -10.38 -4.05
CA PRO A 80 -16.11 -9.75 -5.13
C PRO A 80 -16.28 -8.24 -4.91
N SER A 81 -15.77 -7.42 -5.83
CA SER A 81 -16.13 -6.00 -5.85
C SER A 81 -17.57 -5.84 -6.35
N THR A 82 -18.47 -5.29 -5.56
CA THR A 82 -19.89 -5.13 -5.92
C THR A 82 -20.19 -3.78 -6.57
N ALA A 83 -19.32 -2.79 -6.36
CA ALA A 83 -19.44 -1.45 -6.93
C ALA A 83 -18.05 -0.83 -7.22
N LEU A 84 -18.00 0.10 -8.16
CA LEU A 84 -16.83 0.96 -8.36
C LEU A 84 -16.88 2.17 -7.43
N VAL A 85 -15.86 2.33 -6.60
CA VAL A 85 -15.70 3.47 -5.71
C VAL A 85 -14.92 4.56 -6.45
N THR A 86 -15.60 5.64 -6.80
CA THR A 86 -15.02 6.80 -7.53
C THR A 86 -15.16 8.09 -6.74
N THR A 87 -15.46 8.01 -5.45
CA THR A 87 -15.69 9.16 -4.55
C THR A 87 -14.57 9.30 -3.52
N GLY A 88 -14.45 10.49 -2.92
CA GLY A 88 -13.38 10.79 -1.96
C GLY A 88 -11.98 10.71 -2.61
N PRO A 89 -10.98 10.09 -1.95
CA PRO A 89 -9.62 9.95 -2.49
C PRO A 89 -9.55 9.23 -3.84
N TYR A 90 -10.53 8.39 -4.15
CA TYR A 90 -10.61 7.67 -5.41
C TYR A 90 -10.84 8.60 -6.62
N LYS A 91 -11.25 9.86 -6.42
CA LYS A 91 -11.29 10.85 -7.51
C LYS A 91 -9.92 11.27 -8.02
N ILE A 92 -8.87 11.08 -7.23
CA ILE A 92 -7.51 11.56 -7.53
C ILE A 92 -6.65 10.40 -8.07
N THR A 93 -6.77 9.23 -7.44
CA THR A 93 -6.04 8.02 -7.82
C THR A 93 -6.93 6.80 -7.62
N ARG A 94 -6.74 5.76 -8.43
CA ARG A 94 -7.49 4.51 -8.30
C ARG A 94 -7.07 3.68 -7.09
N ASN A 95 -5.89 3.95 -6.53
CA ASN A 95 -5.28 3.13 -5.47
C ASN A 95 -4.77 3.95 -4.24
N PRO A 96 -5.61 4.81 -3.64
CA PRO A 96 -5.21 5.70 -2.54
C PRO A 96 -4.82 4.95 -1.26
N ILE A 97 -5.34 3.74 -1.02
CA ILE A 97 -4.93 2.89 0.12
C ILE A 97 -3.44 2.57 0.05
N TYR A 98 -2.93 2.25 -1.15
CA TYR A 98 -1.52 1.90 -1.36
C TYR A 98 -0.61 3.11 -1.23
N ILE A 99 -1.10 4.31 -1.56
CA ILE A 99 -0.40 5.56 -1.21
C ILE A 99 -0.32 5.71 0.31
N GLY A 100 -1.42 5.44 1.03
CA GLY A 100 -1.44 5.44 2.49
C GLY A 100 -0.39 4.49 3.09
N PHE A 101 -0.31 3.25 2.60
CA PHE A 101 0.70 2.28 3.06
C PHE A 101 2.13 2.72 2.73
N THR A 102 2.34 3.30 1.55
CA THR A 102 3.64 3.84 1.14
C THR A 102 4.08 4.97 2.06
N LEU A 103 3.17 5.89 2.43
CA LEU A 103 3.43 6.98 3.37
C LEU A 103 3.76 6.47 4.77
N VAL A 104 3.02 5.47 5.28
CA VAL A 104 3.32 4.85 6.58
C VAL A 104 4.70 4.21 6.56
N TYR A 105 5.02 3.41 5.54
CA TYR A 105 6.32 2.74 5.44
C TYR A 105 7.47 3.75 5.30
N PHE A 106 7.29 4.79 4.47
CA PHE A 106 8.29 5.83 4.30
C PHE A 106 8.51 6.63 5.59
N GLY A 107 7.43 6.98 6.30
CA GLY A 107 7.51 7.60 7.61
C GLY A 107 8.26 6.73 8.63
N LEU A 108 8.03 5.41 8.64
CA LEU A 108 8.78 4.47 9.46
C LEU A 108 10.27 4.45 9.10
N ALA A 109 10.62 4.46 7.81
CA ALA A 109 12.02 4.52 7.37
C ALA A 109 12.74 5.76 7.92
N ILE A 110 12.04 6.90 7.97
CA ILE A 110 12.55 8.16 8.51
C ILE A 110 12.65 8.11 10.05
N VAL A 111 11.60 7.66 10.76
CA VAL A 111 11.62 7.52 12.24
C VAL A 111 12.78 6.63 12.69
N LEU A 112 12.97 5.51 11.99
CA LEU A 112 14.02 4.53 12.28
C LEU A 112 15.40 5.00 11.79
N THR A 113 15.47 6.11 11.05
CA THR A 113 16.67 6.62 10.38
C THR A 113 17.45 5.51 9.67
N SER A 114 16.71 4.60 9.02
CA SER A 114 17.26 3.37 8.43
C SER A 114 17.34 3.49 6.91
N VAL A 115 18.57 3.49 6.39
CA VAL A 115 18.83 3.47 4.94
C VAL A 115 18.30 2.17 4.32
N TRP A 116 18.43 1.03 5.01
CA TRP A 116 17.94 -0.25 4.50
C TRP A 116 16.42 -0.30 4.37
N VAL A 117 15.69 0.15 5.39
CA VAL A 117 14.22 0.22 5.32
C VAL A 117 13.81 1.13 4.15
N LEU A 118 14.46 2.28 4.00
CA LEU A 118 14.21 3.20 2.89
C LEU A 118 14.49 2.57 1.52
N LEU A 119 15.64 1.93 1.33
CA LEU A 119 16.01 1.30 0.06
C LEU A 119 15.06 0.16 -0.32
N LEU A 120 14.61 -0.62 0.65
CA LEU A 120 13.64 -1.70 0.42
C LEU A 120 12.25 -1.18 -0.01
N LEU A 121 11.96 0.11 0.14
CA LEU A 121 10.72 0.68 -0.41
C LEU A 121 10.67 0.55 -1.94
N ILE A 122 11.80 0.65 -2.63
CA ILE A 122 11.87 0.56 -4.10
C ILE A 122 11.33 -0.79 -4.60
N PRO A 123 11.89 -1.96 -4.19
CA PRO A 123 11.36 -3.24 -4.63
C PRO A 123 9.93 -3.48 -4.11
N VAL A 124 9.56 -2.99 -2.93
CA VAL A 124 8.17 -3.06 -2.44
C VAL A 124 7.21 -2.38 -3.40
N LEU A 125 7.52 -1.17 -3.87
CA LEU A 125 6.67 -0.45 -4.83
C LEU A 125 6.58 -1.16 -6.18
N VAL A 126 7.67 -1.75 -6.67
CA VAL A 126 7.66 -2.53 -7.91
C VAL A 126 6.79 -3.78 -7.76
N ILE A 127 6.93 -4.52 -6.67
CA ILE A 127 6.13 -5.73 -6.39
C ILE A 127 4.66 -5.36 -6.18
N LEU A 128 4.37 -4.26 -5.48
CA LEU A 128 3.01 -3.76 -5.27
C LEU A 128 2.35 -3.38 -6.60
N GLN A 129 3.05 -2.62 -7.44
CA GLN A 129 2.53 -2.19 -8.74
C GLN A 129 2.23 -3.39 -9.64
N ARG A 130 3.21 -4.28 -9.84
CA ARG A 130 3.10 -5.42 -10.77
C ARG A 130 2.25 -6.56 -10.22
N GLY A 131 2.42 -6.87 -8.95
CA GLY A 131 1.85 -8.05 -8.31
C GLY A 131 0.45 -7.85 -7.74
N VAL A 132 0.06 -6.59 -7.49
CA VAL A 132 -1.22 -6.23 -6.88
C VAL A 132 -1.98 -5.27 -7.78
N VAL A 133 -1.48 -4.04 -7.98
CA VAL A 133 -2.23 -2.97 -8.65
C VAL A 133 -2.65 -3.38 -10.06
N GLU A 134 -1.70 -3.76 -10.92
CA GLU A 134 -2.01 -4.14 -12.31
C GLU A 134 -3.00 -5.31 -12.39
N ARG A 135 -2.95 -6.24 -11.43
CA ARG A 135 -3.85 -7.40 -11.39
C ARG A 135 -5.25 -7.02 -10.91
N GLU A 136 -5.35 -6.12 -9.94
CA GLU A 136 -6.61 -5.54 -9.48
C GLU A 136 -7.28 -4.69 -10.56
N GLU A 137 -6.53 -3.81 -11.21
CA GLU A 137 -7.07 -2.97 -12.29
C GLU A 137 -7.54 -3.83 -13.47
N ALA A 138 -6.78 -4.85 -13.87
CA ALA A 138 -7.20 -5.77 -14.91
C ALA A 138 -8.47 -6.56 -14.52
N TYR A 139 -8.62 -6.94 -13.25
CA TYR A 139 -9.85 -7.56 -12.74
C TYR A 139 -11.04 -6.61 -12.80
N LEU A 140 -10.87 -5.38 -12.30
CA LEU A 140 -11.92 -4.36 -12.29
C LEU A 140 -12.34 -3.97 -13.71
N GLU A 141 -11.38 -3.86 -14.65
CA GLU A 141 -11.68 -3.60 -16.05
C GLU A 141 -12.48 -4.74 -16.68
N ARG A 142 -12.11 -6.00 -16.43
CA ARG A 142 -12.91 -7.15 -16.91
C ARG A 142 -14.32 -7.18 -16.32
N LYS A 143 -14.47 -6.82 -15.05
CA LYS A 143 -15.74 -6.88 -14.32
C LYS A 143 -16.70 -5.75 -14.68
N PHE A 144 -16.20 -4.52 -14.72
CA PHE A 144 -17.02 -3.32 -14.88
C PHE A 144 -16.91 -2.67 -16.27
N GLY A 145 -15.99 -3.17 -17.12
CA GLY A 145 -15.90 -2.82 -18.54
C GLY A 145 -15.81 -1.31 -18.79
N GLY A 146 -16.74 -0.79 -19.61
CA GLY A 146 -16.78 0.61 -20.00
C GLY A 146 -16.90 1.59 -18.83
N ALA A 147 -17.54 1.21 -17.72
CA ALA A 147 -17.64 2.05 -16.53
C ALA A 147 -16.26 2.26 -15.87
N TYR A 148 -15.42 1.22 -15.84
CA TYR A 148 -14.05 1.32 -15.32
C TYR A 148 -13.13 2.10 -16.25
N ARG A 149 -13.27 1.94 -17.57
CA ARG A 149 -12.46 2.69 -18.55
C ARG A 149 -12.77 4.19 -18.56
N LYS A 150 -13.99 4.58 -18.21
CA LYS A 150 -14.43 5.98 -18.15
C LYS A 150 -13.96 6.69 -16.87
N TYR A 151 -13.69 5.91 -15.82
CA TYR A 151 -13.18 6.38 -14.54
C TYR A 151 -11.67 6.61 -14.60
#